data_AF-A0A4P8XXS2-F1
#
_entry.id   AF-A0A4P8XXS2-F1
#
_cell.length_a   1.000
_cell.length_b   1.000
_cell.length_c   1.000
_cell.angle_alpha   90.00
_cell.angle_beta   90.00
_cell.angle_gamma   90.00
#
_symmetry.space_group_name_H-M   'P 1'
#
loop_
_entity.id
_entity.type
_entity.pdbx_description
1 polymer ?
#
loop_
_entity_poly.entity_id
_entity_poly.type
_entity_poly.pdbx_seq_one_letter_code
_entity_poly.pdbx_strand_id
1 'polypeptide(L)'
;SMRLNMGARRGFICRMRVGNVNPETMVAGHLNRLKQRNSLGPSRDGTNYAVVHCTGYIKNWPPTDMFPGVHMERPVDDDMHASHCCLVAIGRLQVTSTASNDMTNSNNQSEFITRHAMDGKFTFVDQRVMNVLGYTPTDLLGKICYDFCHAEDQMNVKDSFDQVLKQKGNFSLMYRTRAKSGEYVWIRTHANAFLNPYTEEV
;
A
#
# COMPACT_ATOMS: atom_id res chain seq x y z
N SER A 1 2.55 9.55 30.64
CA SER A 1 1.24 9.33 31.29
C SER A 1 0.18 10.10 30.52
N MET A 2 -0.60 9.44 29.65
CA MET A 2 -1.69 10.07 28.88
C MET A 2 -2.86 10.31 29.83
N ARG A 3 -3.07 11.56 30.25
CA ARG A 3 -4.20 11.90 31.11
C ARG A 3 -5.52 11.73 30.32
N LEU A 4 -6.38 10.82 30.78
CA LEU A 4 -7.75 10.63 30.32
C LEU A 4 -8.62 11.78 30.86
N ASN A 5 -8.33 13.00 30.40
CA ASN A 5 -9.11 14.16 30.80
C ASN A 5 -10.40 14.22 29.99
N MET A 6 -11.46 14.64 30.66
CA MET A 6 -12.78 14.86 30.06
C MET A 6 -12.73 15.88 28.92
N GLY A 7 -13.43 15.57 27.83
CA GLY A 7 -13.43 16.40 26.61
C GLY A 7 -12.16 16.30 25.77
N ALA A 8 -11.16 15.52 26.18
CA ALA A 8 -9.93 15.39 25.42
C ALA A 8 -10.18 14.72 24.06
N ARG A 9 -9.74 15.38 22.98
CA ARG A 9 -9.88 14.88 21.60
C ARG A 9 -8.99 13.66 21.37
N ARG A 10 -9.46 12.74 20.54
CA ARG A 10 -8.76 11.54 20.09
C ARG A 10 -8.92 11.41 18.57
N GLY A 11 -7.83 11.12 17.88
CA GLY A 11 -7.80 10.83 16.46
C GLY A 11 -6.86 9.65 16.21
N PHE A 12 -7.30 8.64 15.48
CA PHE A 12 -6.47 7.50 15.11
C PHE A 12 -6.95 6.87 13.80
N ILE A 13 -6.03 6.15 13.16
CA ILE A 13 -6.31 5.37 11.96
C ILE A 13 -6.22 3.91 12.34
N CYS A 14 -7.20 3.10 11.93
CA CYS A 14 -7.20 1.67 12.18
C CYS A 14 -7.72 0.90 10.97
N ARG A 15 -7.45 -0.41 10.98
CA ARG A 15 -8.02 -1.36 10.03
C ARG A 15 -9.26 -1.98 10.65
N MET A 16 -10.41 -1.85 10.00
CA MET A 16 -11.66 -2.48 10.43
C MET A 16 -12.02 -3.61 9.46
N ARG A 17 -12.46 -4.74 10.01
CA ARG A 17 -12.88 -5.91 9.22
C ARG A 17 -14.11 -5.54 8.39
N VAL A 18 -14.05 -5.82 7.10
CA VAL A 18 -15.21 -5.75 6.21
C VAL A 18 -16.03 -7.02 6.46
N GLY A 19 -17.28 -6.85 6.90
CA GLY A 19 -18.18 -7.98 7.15
C GLY A 19 -18.45 -8.80 5.88
N ASN A 20 -18.90 -10.04 6.07
CA ASN A 20 -19.43 -10.87 5.00
C ASN A 20 -20.78 -10.30 4.56
N VAL A 21 -20.77 -9.31 3.67
CA VAL A 21 -22.01 -8.81 3.07
C VAL A 21 -22.46 -9.82 2.03
N ASN A 22 -23.60 -10.48 2.29
CA ASN A 22 -24.21 -11.41 1.36
C ASN A 22 -24.65 -10.62 0.11
N PRO A 23 -24.22 -11.00 -1.11
CA PRO A 23 -24.49 -10.25 -2.34
C PRO A 23 -25.97 -10.13 -2.68
N GLU A 24 -26.84 -10.90 -2.02
CA GLU A 24 -28.28 -10.91 -2.24
C GLU A 24 -29.00 -9.67 -1.69
N THR A 25 -28.38 -8.92 -0.78
CA THR A 25 -29.04 -7.83 -0.04
C THR A 25 -28.81 -6.43 -0.63
N MET A 26 -27.95 -6.29 -1.65
CA MET A 26 -27.71 -5.04 -2.37
C MET A 26 -27.33 -5.31 -3.82
N VAL A 27 -27.62 -4.36 -4.72
CA VAL A 27 -27.18 -4.42 -6.13
C VAL A 27 -25.67 -4.69 -6.17
N ALA A 28 -25.29 -5.88 -6.64
CA ALA A 28 -23.92 -6.42 -6.57
C ALA A 28 -22.82 -5.45 -7.07
N GLY A 29 -23.15 -4.55 -8.00
CA GLY A 29 -22.26 -3.53 -8.53
C GLY A 29 -21.89 -2.39 -7.58
N HIS A 30 -22.66 -2.12 -6.53
CA HIS A 30 -22.34 -1.10 -5.53
C HIS A 30 -21.34 -1.64 -4.48
N LEU A 31 -21.56 -2.88 -4.02
CA LEU A 31 -20.69 -3.55 -3.06
C LEU A 31 -19.30 -3.86 -3.65
N ASN A 32 -19.24 -4.32 -4.90
CA ASN A 32 -17.97 -4.59 -5.58
C ASN A 32 -17.12 -3.32 -5.74
N ARG A 33 -17.74 -2.17 -6.03
CA ARG A 33 -17.03 -0.88 -6.05
C ARG A 33 -16.50 -0.47 -4.68
N LEU A 34 -17.28 -0.70 -3.62
CA LEU A 34 -16.85 -0.39 -2.25
C LEU A 34 -15.69 -1.29 -1.80
N LYS A 35 -15.73 -2.59 -2.13
CA LYS A 35 -14.66 -3.56 -1.85
C LYS A 35 -13.37 -3.23 -2.59
N GLN A 36 -13.46 -2.91 -3.89
CA GLN A 36 -12.28 -2.63 -4.71
C GLN A 36 -11.57 -1.32 -4.33
N ARG A 37 -12.31 -0.28 -3.90
CA ARG A 37 -11.71 1.02 -3.63
C ARG A 37 -11.21 1.21 -2.19
N ASN A 38 -11.62 0.34 -1.27
CA ASN A 38 -11.36 0.55 0.16
C ASN A 38 -10.74 -0.66 0.86
N SER A 39 -10.54 -1.79 0.18
CA SER A 39 -9.83 -2.92 0.76
C SER A 39 -8.32 -2.72 0.63
N LEU A 40 -7.58 -3.11 1.67
CA LEU A 40 -6.10 -3.09 1.66
C LEU A 40 -5.48 -4.26 0.89
N GLY A 41 -6.24 -4.88 -0.02
CA GLY A 41 -5.86 -6.13 -0.69
C GLY A 41 -6.14 -7.38 0.17
N PRO A 42 -5.83 -8.57 -0.37
CA PRO A 42 -6.05 -9.84 0.32
C PRO A 42 -5.13 -9.96 1.53
N SER A 43 -5.72 -10.24 2.70
CA SER A 43 -4.96 -10.55 3.92
C SER A 43 -4.63 -12.04 3.99
N ARG A 44 -3.56 -12.39 4.74
CA ARG A 44 -3.11 -13.79 4.94
C ARG A 44 -4.16 -14.66 5.63
N ASP A 45 -5.05 -14.06 6.41
CA ASP A 45 -6.18 -14.70 7.10
C ASP A 45 -7.45 -14.80 6.23
N GLY A 46 -7.36 -14.46 4.94
CA GLY A 46 -8.50 -14.45 4.00
C GLY A 46 -9.55 -13.37 4.31
N THR A 47 -9.30 -12.51 5.30
CA THR A 47 -10.24 -11.48 5.73
C THR A 47 -9.95 -10.15 5.07
N ASN A 48 -10.99 -9.46 4.61
CA ASN A 48 -10.84 -8.12 4.02
C ASN A 48 -10.91 -7.05 5.11
N TYR A 49 -10.00 -6.08 5.05
CA TYR A 49 -9.97 -4.94 5.96
C TYR A 49 -10.00 -3.63 5.20
N ALA A 50 -10.62 -2.61 5.77
CA ALA A 50 -10.64 -1.25 5.26
C ALA A 50 -10.00 -0.27 6.25
N VAL A 51 -9.40 0.81 5.72
CA VAL A 51 -8.82 1.88 6.54
C VAL A 51 -9.93 2.83 7.00
N VAL A 52 -10.03 3.01 8.31
CA VAL A 52 -11.00 3.91 8.94
C VAL A 52 -10.26 4.95 9.77
N HIS A 53 -10.55 6.21 9.48
CA HIS A 53 -10.09 7.33 10.29
C HIS A 53 -11.15 7.65 11.35
N CYS A 54 -10.79 7.45 12.61
CA CYS A 54 -11.66 7.67 13.75
C CYS A 54 -11.30 9.00 14.41
N THR A 55 -12.27 9.90 14.54
CA THR A 55 -12.11 11.15 15.29
C THR A 55 -13.20 11.28 16.33
N GLY A 56 -12.84 11.72 17.53
CA GLY A 56 -13.75 11.72 18.67
C GLY A 56 -13.19 12.42 19.90
N TYR A 57 -13.84 12.21 21.04
CA TYR A 57 -13.45 12.76 22.33
C TYR A 57 -13.88 11.85 23.48
N ILE A 58 -13.22 12.01 24.63
CA ILE A 58 -13.53 11.26 25.86
C ILE A 58 -14.69 11.92 26.62
N LYS A 59 -15.70 11.13 27.00
CA LYS A 59 -16.89 11.55 27.75
C LYS A 59 -17.11 10.65 28.97
N ASN A 60 -17.73 11.16 30.03
CA ASN A 60 -18.10 10.39 31.22
C ASN A 60 -19.18 9.38 30.87
N TRP A 61 -19.10 8.20 31.49
CA TRP A 61 -20.09 7.15 31.40
C TRP A 61 -20.51 6.71 32.82
N PRO A 62 -21.80 6.71 33.17
CA PRO A 62 -22.96 7.09 32.34
C PRO A 62 -23.05 8.62 32.10
N PRO A 63 -23.82 9.08 31.10
CA PRO A 63 -24.03 10.50 30.86
C PRO A 63 -24.82 11.12 32.03
N THR A 64 -24.15 11.91 32.87
CA THR A 64 -24.70 12.49 34.09
C THR A 64 -25.95 13.35 33.86
N ASP A 65 -26.08 13.94 32.66
CA ASP A 65 -27.13 14.92 32.34
C ASP A 65 -28.41 14.32 31.73
N MET A 66 -28.40 13.04 31.32
CA MET A 66 -29.55 12.43 30.61
C MET A 66 -30.47 11.59 31.49
N PHE A 67 -30.03 11.21 32.69
CA PHE A 67 -30.81 10.36 33.60
C PHE A 67 -30.72 10.87 35.05
N PRO A 68 -31.38 11.99 35.38
CA PRO A 68 -31.49 12.41 36.77
C PRO A 68 -32.35 11.39 37.53
N GLY A 69 -31.72 10.47 38.26
CA GLY A 69 -32.41 9.49 39.12
C GLY A 69 -32.25 8.01 38.77
N VAL A 70 -31.53 7.64 37.70
CA VAL A 70 -31.19 6.23 37.45
C VAL A 70 -29.94 5.87 38.25
N HIS A 71 -30.14 5.31 39.45
CA HIS A 71 -29.08 4.69 40.23
C HIS A 71 -28.74 3.34 39.60
N MET A 72 -27.71 3.30 38.75
CA MET A 72 -27.10 2.01 38.39
C MET A 72 -26.30 1.53 39.59
N GLU A 73 -26.60 0.35 40.12
CA GLU A 73 -25.85 -0.25 41.22
C GLU A 73 -24.37 -0.31 40.83
N ARG A 74 -23.54 0.43 41.55
CA ARG A 74 -22.09 0.45 41.37
C ARG A 74 -21.55 -0.78 42.10
N PRO A 75 -20.86 -1.72 41.43
CA PRO A 75 -20.09 -2.72 42.17
C PRO A 75 -19.07 -1.97 43.03
N VAL A 76 -19.05 -2.28 44.32
CA VAL A 76 -18.32 -1.52 45.36
C VAL A 76 -16.81 -1.83 45.33
N ASP A 77 -16.36 -2.72 44.44
CA ASP A 77 -15.06 -3.40 44.53
C ASP A 77 -14.09 -3.14 43.35
N ASP A 78 -14.24 -2.07 42.57
CA ASP A 78 -13.20 -1.72 41.59
C ASP A 78 -12.57 -0.34 41.88
N ASP A 79 -11.30 -0.43 42.26
CA ASP A 79 -10.31 0.59 42.60
C ASP A 79 -10.63 2.06 42.27
N MET A 80 -10.25 2.89 43.25
CA MET A 80 -10.33 4.35 43.38
C MET A 80 -9.69 5.21 42.25
N HIS A 81 -9.47 4.68 41.05
CA HIS A 81 -8.82 5.35 39.91
C HIS A 81 -9.49 5.12 38.54
N ALA A 82 -10.56 4.33 38.44
CA ALA A 82 -11.26 4.17 37.17
C ALA A 82 -12.18 5.36 36.90
N SER A 83 -11.65 6.42 36.29
CA SER A 83 -12.51 7.44 35.66
C SER A 83 -13.34 6.76 34.56
N HIS A 84 -14.59 6.41 34.87
CA HIS A 84 -15.51 5.76 33.93
C HIS A 84 -15.80 6.72 32.78
N CYS A 85 -15.02 6.57 31.72
CA CYS A 85 -15.13 7.38 30.53
C CYS A 85 -15.21 6.47 29.30
N CYS A 86 -15.95 6.93 28.29
CA CYS A 86 -16.08 6.29 27.01
C CYS A 86 -15.51 7.21 25.92
N LEU A 87 -15.13 6.61 24.80
CA LEU A 87 -14.80 7.35 23.59
C LEU A 87 -16.07 7.50 22.75
N VAL A 88 -16.46 8.74 22.47
CA VAL A 88 -17.47 9.05 21.44
C VAL A 88 -16.71 9.44 20.18
N ALA A 89 -16.83 8.64 19.11
CA ALA A 89 -16.09 8.85 17.88
C ALA A 89 -16.93 8.56 16.62
N ILE A 90 -16.54 9.20 15.53
CA ILE A 90 -17.04 8.94 14.18
C ILE A 90 -15.92 8.28 13.38
N GLY A 91 -16.20 7.11 12.82
CA GLY A 91 -15.33 6.44 11.86
C GLY A 91 -15.69 6.87 10.44
N ARG A 92 -14.74 7.46 9.71
CA ARG A 92 -14.89 7.78 8.29
C ARG A 92 -14.05 6.81 7.47
N LEU A 93 -14.68 6.18 6.49
CA LEU A 93 -13.99 5.36 5.51
C LEU A 93 -13.09 6.27 4.67
N GLN A 94 -11.79 6.02 4.73
CA GLN A 94 -10.87 6.74 3.88
C GLN A 94 -10.66 5.90 2.63
N VAL A 95 -11.13 6.42 1.49
CA VAL A 95 -10.75 5.89 0.18
C VAL A 95 -9.25 6.09 0.08
N THR A 96 -8.52 5.03 0.37
CA THR A 96 -7.09 5.02 0.11
C THR A 96 -7.02 4.81 -1.39
N SER A 97 -6.47 5.77 -2.13
CA SER A 97 -5.85 5.45 -3.41
C SER A 97 -4.67 4.54 -3.08
N THR A 98 -4.97 3.28 -2.74
CA THR A 98 -3.98 2.21 -2.74
C THR A 98 -3.28 2.33 -4.08
N ALA A 99 -1.94 2.35 -4.06
CA ALA A 99 -1.11 2.54 -5.24
C ALA A 99 -1.78 1.87 -6.44
N SER A 100 -1.93 2.65 -7.52
CA SER A 100 -2.43 2.22 -8.82
C SER A 100 -2.34 0.70 -8.96
N ASN A 101 -3.49 0.06 -9.22
CA ASN A 101 -3.65 -1.39 -9.21
C ASN A 101 -2.49 -2.16 -9.87
N ASP A 102 -1.68 -1.58 -10.76
CA ASP A 102 -0.48 -2.20 -11.36
C ASP A 102 0.55 -2.81 -10.38
N MET A 103 0.77 -2.22 -9.20
CA MET A 103 1.76 -2.78 -8.25
C MET A 103 1.18 -3.94 -7.41
N THR A 104 -0.15 -4.05 -7.33
CA THR A 104 -0.85 -5.01 -6.44
C THR A 104 -1.84 -5.91 -7.17
N ASN A 105 -1.98 -5.78 -8.48
CA ASN A 105 -2.76 -6.68 -9.31
C ASN A 105 -1.99 -8.01 -9.40
N SER A 106 -2.21 -8.84 -8.39
CA SER A 106 -1.71 -10.20 -8.25
C SER A 106 -2.04 -11.11 -9.44
N ASN A 107 -2.84 -10.64 -10.39
CA ASN A 107 -3.20 -11.38 -11.60
C ASN A 107 -2.14 -11.34 -12.69
N ASN A 108 -1.25 -10.33 -12.71
CA ASN A 108 -0.18 -10.26 -13.71
C ASN A 108 1.15 -10.72 -13.08
N GLN A 109 1.33 -12.04 -13.00
CA GLN A 109 2.59 -12.64 -12.53
C GLN A 109 3.72 -12.57 -13.58
N SER A 110 3.41 -12.10 -14.79
CA SER A 110 4.33 -11.98 -15.93
C SER A 110 5.04 -10.63 -16.04
N GLU A 111 4.78 -9.70 -15.12
CA GLU A 111 5.42 -8.38 -15.10
C GLU A 111 6.00 -8.06 -13.72
N PHE A 112 7.02 -7.21 -13.70
CA PHE A 112 7.68 -6.76 -12.47
C PHE A 112 8.19 -5.33 -12.66
N ILE A 113 8.36 -4.62 -11.54
CA ILE A 113 8.83 -3.24 -11.53
C ILE A 113 10.24 -3.16 -10.97
N THR A 114 11.07 -2.31 -11.59
CA THR A 114 12.43 -2.01 -11.13
C THR A 114 12.66 -0.52 -11.12
N ARG A 115 13.50 -0.03 -10.20
CA ARG A 115 14.06 1.33 -10.27
C ARG A 115 15.57 1.23 -10.37
N HIS A 116 16.14 2.22 -11.05
CA HIS A 116 17.55 2.28 -11.37
C HIS A 116 18.11 3.63 -10.93
N ALA A 117 19.37 3.63 -10.50
CA ALA A 117 20.15 4.86 -10.39
C ALA A 117 20.55 5.36 -11.78
N MET A 118 21.01 6.61 -11.87
CA MET A 118 21.44 7.21 -13.14
C MET A 118 22.61 6.47 -13.81
N ASP A 119 23.37 5.66 -13.06
CA ASP A 119 24.43 4.80 -13.57
C ASP A 119 23.94 3.42 -14.04
N GLY A 120 22.63 3.18 -14.03
CA GLY A 120 22.00 1.93 -14.45
C GLY A 120 21.99 0.83 -13.40
N LYS A 121 22.38 1.10 -12.14
CA LYS A 121 22.30 0.11 -11.07
C LYS A 121 20.89 -0.06 -10.54
N PHE A 122 20.48 -1.29 -10.28
CA PHE A 122 19.20 -1.56 -9.60
C PHE A 122 19.19 -1.00 -8.18
N THR A 123 18.27 -0.08 -7.90
CA THR A 123 18.01 0.49 -6.56
C THR A 123 16.74 -0.08 -5.92
N PHE A 124 15.85 -0.63 -6.73
CA PHE A 124 14.67 -1.36 -6.29
C PHE A 124 14.31 -2.43 -7.29
N VAL A 125 13.88 -3.59 -6.80
CA VAL A 125 13.43 -4.72 -7.61
C VAL A 125 12.23 -5.36 -6.94
N ASP A 126 11.13 -5.48 -7.68
CA ASP A 126 9.93 -6.19 -7.26
C ASP A 126 10.18 -7.70 -7.10
N GLN A 127 9.55 -8.31 -6.09
CA GLN A 127 9.62 -9.74 -5.81
C GLN A 127 9.15 -10.60 -6.99
N ARG A 128 8.22 -10.08 -7.82
CA ARG A 128 7.70 -10.79 -9.01
C ARG A 128 8.78 -11.15 -10.03
N VAL A 129 9.96 -10.53 -9.98
CA VAL A 129 11.10 -10.89 -10.84
C VAL A 129 11.51 -12.36 -10.70
N MET A 130 11.27 -12.98 -9.54
CA MET A 130 11.53 -14.41 -9.32
C MET A 130 10.68 -15.29 -10.25
N ASN A 131 9.45 -14.90 -10.53
CA ASN A 131 8.54 -15.66 -11.39
C ASN A 131 8.90 -15.53 -12.88
N VAL A 132 9.49 -14.39 -13.27
CA VAL A 132 9.80 -14.10 -14.68
C VAL A 132 11.23 -14.49 -15.05
N LEU A 133 12.21 -14.19 -14.20
CA LEU A 133 13.64 -14.37 -14.48
C LEU A 133 14.37 -15.30 -13.52
N GLY A 134 13.71 -15.75 -12.45
CA GLY A 134 14.31 -16.64 -11.45
C GLY A 134 15.32 -15.99 -10.51
N TYR A 135 15.64 -14.69 -10.68
CA TYR A 135 16.48 -13.96 -9.73
C TYR A 135 15.69 -13.57 -8.49
N THR A 136 16.36 -13.59 -7.34
CA THR A 136 15.85 -12.88 -6.16
C THR A 136 16.17 -11.39 -6.30
N PRO A 137 15.39 -10.47 -5.67
CA PRO A 137 15.74 -9.05 -5.68
C PRO A 137 17.18 -8.77 -5.21
N THR A 138 17.65 -9.51 -4.21
CA THR A 138 19.03 -9.43 -3.70
C THR A 138 20.08 -9.85 -4.71
N ASP A 139 19.74 -10.71 -5.67
CA ASP A 139 20.67 -11.09 -6.75
C ASP A 139 20.92 -9.92 -7.73
N LEU A 140 20.00 -8.96 -7.82
CA LEU A 140 20.03 -7.88 -8.82
C LEU A 140 20.42 -6.52 -8.22
N LEU A 141 20.01 -6.24 -6.99
CA LEU A 141 20.28 -4.96 -6.32
C LEU A 141 21.77 -4.59 -6.36
N GLY A 142 22.06 -3.35 -6.74
CA GLY A 142 23.41 -2.80 -6.86
C GLY A 142 24.19 -3.20 -8.12
N LYS A 143 23.68 -4.14 -8.93
CA LYS A 143 24.29 -4.52 -10.20
C LYS A 143 23.77 -3.66 -11.35
N ILE A 144 24.55 -3.55 -12.41
CA ILE A 144 24.21 -2.78 -13.60
C ILE A 144 23.20 -3.58 -14.45
N CYS A 145 22.10 -2.96 -14.86
CA CYS A 145 21.03 -3.63 -15.59
C CYS A 145 21.45 -4.15 -16.98
N TYR A 146 22.40 -3.46 -17.63
CA TYR A 146 22.93 -3.84 -18.95
C TYR A 146 23.69 -5.18 -18.92
N ASP A 147 24.28 -5.56 -17.78
CA ASP A 147 25.01 -6.83 -17.63
C ASP A 147 24.10 -8.06 -17.78
N PHE A 148 22.79 -7.85 -17.64
CA PHE A 148 21.77 -8.89 -17.83
C PHE A 148 21.17 -8.87 -19.24
N CYS A 149 21.54 -7.91 -20.09
CA CYS A 149 21.06 -7.85 -21.47
C CYS A 149 21.94 -8.71 -22.39
N HIS A 150 21.34 -9.29 -23.42
CA HIS A 150 22.09 -9.95 -24.50
C HIS A 150 23.06 -8.96 -25.14
N ALA A 151 24.27 -9.41 -25.50
CA ALA A 151 25.36 -8.53 -25.96
C ALA A 151 24.96 -7.64 -27.16
N GLU A 152 24.20 -8.18 -28.10
CA GLU A 152 23.68 -7.43 -29.26
C GLU A 152 22.67 -6.33 -28.90
N ASP A 153 21.98 -6.49 -27.77
CA ASP A 153 20.92 -5.56 -27.35
C ASP A 153 21.46 -4.51 -26.35
N GLN A 154 22.63 -4.76 -25.73
CA GLN A 154 23.19 -3.91 -24.67
C GLN A 154 23.33 -2.44 -25.07
N MET A 155 23.86 -2.16 -26.26
CA MET A 155 24.05 -0.78 -26.71
C MET A 155 22.71 -0.06 -26.87
N ASN A 156 21.73 -0.71 -27.50
CA ASN A 156 20.39 -0.14 -27.72
C ASN A 156 19.66 0.17 -26.41
N VAL A 157 19.80 -0.71 -25.40
CA VAL A 157 19.22 -0.50 -24.07
C VAL A 157 19.90 0.67 -23.37
N LYS A 158 21.23 0.76 -23.44
CA LYS A 158 22.00 1.85 -22.83
C LYS A 158 21.66 3.21 -23.48
N ASP A 159 21.62 3.27 -24.80
CA ASP A 159 21.27 4.50 -25.52
C ASP A 159 19.86 4.97 -25.20
N SER A 160 18.90 4.03 -25.12
CA SER A 160 17.52 4.34 -24.72
C SER A 160 17.42 4.87 -23.29
N PHE A 161 18.21 4.29 -22.37
CA PHE A 161 18.28 4.73 -20.97
C PHE A 161 18.87 6.14 -20.86
N ASP A 162 20.00 6.38 -21.51
CA ASP A 162 20.66 7.70 -21.55
C ASP A 162 19.75 8.75 -22.19
N GLN A 163 19.00 8.38 -23.23
CA GLN A 163 18.02 9.26 -23.86
C GLN A 163 16.90 9.64 -22.89
N VAL A 164 16.35 8.69 -22.12
CA VAL A 164 15.31 9.00 -21.13
C VAL A 164 15.81 9.91 -20.02
N LEU A 165 17.05 9.74 -19.55
CA LEU A 165 17.65 10.65 -18.59
C LEU A 165 17.82 12.06 -19.16
N LYS A 166 18.34 12.18 -20.40
CA LYS A 166 18.55 13.48 -21.06
C LYS A 166 17.26 14.22 -21.36
N GLN A 167 16.25 13.51 -21.87
CA GLN A 167 14.98 14.09 -22.28
C GLN A 167 13.97 14.20 -21.14
N LYS A 168 14.31 13.67 -19.95
CA LYS A 168 13.39 13.58 -18.80
C LYS A 168 12.06 12.92 -19.21
N GLY A 169 12.14 11.96 -20.13
CA GLY A 169 11.02 11.42 -20.90
C GLY A 169 10.68 9.97 -20.54
N ASN A 170 10.12 9.25 -21.51
CA ASN A 170 9.83 7.82 -21.42
C ASN A 170 10.29 7.05 -22.66
N PHE A 171 10.48 5.74 -22.53
CA PHE A 171 10.76 4.83 -23.63
C PHE A 171 9.99 3.52 -23.48
N SER A 172 9.83 2.80 -24.60
CA SER A 172 9.36 1.42 -24.66
C SER A 172 10.30 0.62 -25.55
N LEU A 173 10.98 -0.38 -25.00
CA LEU A 173 11.95 -1.19 -25.74
C LEU A 173 11.74 -2.69 -25.47
N MET A 174 11.89 -3.51 -26.51
CA MET A 174 12.00 -4.97 -26.38
C MET A 174 13.45 -5.41 -26.53
N TYR A 175 13.93 -6.26 -25.62
CA TYR A 175 15.28 -6.81 -25.64
C TYR A 175 15.32 -8.17 -24.96
N ARG A 176 16.39 -8.92 -25.20
CA ARG A 176 16.66 -10.20 -24.53
C ARG A 176 17.38 -9.95 -23.21
N THR A 177 16.84 -10.50 -22.13
CA THR A 177 17.50 -10.52 -20.82
C THR A 177 17.85 -11.95 -20.40
N ARG A 178 18.98 -12.13 -19.73
CA ARG A 178 19.47 -13.42 -19.27
C ARG A 178 18.81 -13.79 -17.94
N ALA A 179 17.94 -14.78 -17.94
CA ALA A 179 17.38 -15.38 -16.73
C ALA A 179 18.45 -16.07 -15.88
N LYS A 180 18.15 -16.37 -14.62
CA LYS A 180 19.07 -17.04 -13.69
C LYS A 180 19.50 -18.43 -14.18
N SER A 181 18.68 -19.08 -15.00
CA SER A 181 19.01 -20.36 -15.65
C SER A 181 20.12 -20.23 -16.72
N GLY A 182 20.41 -19.01 -17.19
CA GLY A 182 21.31 -18.75 -18.32
C GLY A 182 20.59 -18.54 -19.65
N GLU A 183 19.31 -18.92 -19.75
CA GLU A 183 18.49 -18.72 -20.94
C GLU A 183 18.12 -17.25 -21.16
N TYR A 184 17.94 -16.87 -22.41
CA TYR A 184 17.49 -15.52 -22.77
C TYR A 184 15.97 -15.46 -22.92
N VAL A 185 15.36 -14.50 -22.23
CA VAL A 185 13.92 -14.22 -22.25
C VAL A 185 13.69 -12.85 -22.87
N TRP A 186 12.71 -12.76 -23.77
CA TRP A 186 12.28 -11.48 -24.33
C TRP A 186 11.46 -10.68 -23.32
N ILE A 187 11.90 -9.47 -23.00
CA ILE A 187 11.16 -8.54 -22.15
C ILE A 187 10.87 -7.26 -22.93
N ARG A 188 9.64 -6.75 -22.77
CA ARG A 188 9.28 -5.37 -23.11
C ARG A 188 9.35 -4.52 -21.85
N THR A 189 10.23 -3.52 -21.85
CA THR A 189 10.33 -2.55 -20.74
C THR A 189 9.74 -1.22 -21.17
N HIS A 190 8.83 -0.70 -20.35
CA HIS A 190 8.40 0.68 -20.38
C HIS A 190 9.09 1.41 -19.22
N ALA A 191 9.83 2.47 -19.51
CA ALA A 191 10.59 3.21 -18.51
C ALA A 191 10.41 4.71 -18.68
N ASN A 192 10.52 5.45 -17.59
CA ASN A 192 10.49 6.90 -17.57
C ASN A 192 11.43 7.43 -16.48
N ALA A 193 11.97 8.62 -16.68
CA ALA A 193 12.67 9.34 -15.63
C ALA A 193 11.64 9.81 -14.59
N PHE A 194 11.90 9.52 -13.32
CA PHE A 194 11.11 10.08 -12.22
C PHE A 194 11.82 11.32 -11.71
N LEU A 195 11.14 12.47 -11.72
CA LEU A 195 11.71 13.73 -11.28
C LEU A 195 11.19 14.09 -9.91
N ASN A 196 12.07 14.59 -9.06
CA ASN A 196 11.67 15.22 -7.82
C ASN A 196 10.85 16.49 -8.14
N PRO A 197 9.60 16.61 -7.65
CA PRO A 197 8.73 17.74 -7.96
C PRO A 197 9.22 19.09 -7.40
N TYR A 198 10.21 19.09 -6.50
CA TYR A 198 10.76 20.31 -5.91
C TYR A 198 12.10 20.74 -6.54
N THR A 199 12.97 19.78 -6.84
CA THR A 199 14.32 20.08 -7.39
C THR A 199 14.40 19.92 -8.91
N GLU A 200 13.41 19.27 -9.53
CA GLU A 200 13.40 18.89 -10.95
C GLU A 200 14.59 18.02 -11.39
N GLU A 201 15.28 17.42 -10.41
CA GLU A 201 16.35 16.44 -10.62
C GLU A 201 15.78 15.02 -10.69
N VAL A 202 16.50 14.13 -11.37
CA VAL A 202 16.18 12.70 -11.51
C VAL A 202 16.73 11.92 -10.32
#